data_AF-A0A3M9MNP0-F1
#
_entry.id   AF-A0A3M9MNP0-F1
#
_cell.length_a   1.000
_cell.length_b   1.000
_cell.length_c   1.000
_cell.angle_alpha   90.00
_cell.angle_beta   90.00
_cell.angle_gamma   90.00
#
_symmetry.space_group_name_H-M   'P 1'
#
loop_
_entity.id
_entity.type
_entity.pdbx_description
1 polymer ?
#
loop_
_entity_poly.entity_id
_entity_poly.type
_entity_poly.pdbx_seq_one_letter_code
_entity_poly.pdbx_strand_id
1 'polypeptide(L)'
;MKKSLVFRICCLLLSWSLVSCSSGEEEEAATDPDTPVDITLKSASNAPVANATAYLFRAPSTEANGRNPTLALAKGTSNASGMVSFNLKNVPSLPASGTLHVTVLTGTDNTVLGSAPINYTKGQPVKQDLVVTVPTSTTSYAHGFMPTTLTPELAMSEYNRWKTTQVVACNDGLRLISENPQETKVEAVGFGMLLAAYAQDKATFDGIHRFYNSKRTPEAGNMMAWSVTCNGYLDKGSATDGDIDVAFALIVASKHWGESYLTAAKEILKVVKEKVVVPCNSNGKSIYVLGPGYNNVAWGGCNMLDLMYHTPAFFRVFATVTGDNIWNQLADDTYTLLEASAHPTTGLVPDWQTAAGAPGPGGRAGYFGYDACRAPWRLTLDYLWNGNAKAEAWAKKVSNWASQIGPANIKDGYELNGTPRGTYGGNSAFIGGFAVAAMSNSQTTVNQFGTEMAKLKDTYWFNINTRVLYLFTLTGKFYNPLAQ
;
A
#
# COMPACT_ATOMS: atom_id res chain seq x y z
N MET A 1 18.74 89.93 -0.18
CA MET A 1 19.21 88.62 -0.71
C MET A 1 18.71 87.53 0.22
N LYS A 2 18.10 86.46 -0.32
CA LYS A 2 17.48 85.28 0.36
C LYS A 2 18.24 84.86 1.65
N LYS A 3 17.66 84.51 2.82
CA LYS A 3 16.29 84.23 3.33
C LYS A 3 16.34 84.40 4.88
N SER A 4 15.29 84.95 5.51
CA SER A 4 15.10 85.01 6.98
C SER A 4 14.68 83.63 7.52
N LEU A 5 15.07 83.15 8.71
CA LEU A 5 15.07 83.64 10.10
C LEU A 5 13.70 83.50 10.82
N VAL A 6 13.63 82.42 11.62
CA VAL A 6 13.20 82.32 13.03
C VAL A 6 11.71 82.42 13.39
N PHE A 7 11.19 81.25 13.80
CA PHE A 7 10.68 80.93 15.14
C PHE A 7 9.55 81.77 15.76
N ARG A 8 8.38 81.11 15.79
CA ARG A 8 7.56 80.73 16.97
C ARG A 8 6.81 81.80 17.80
N ILE A 9 5.55 81.40 18.05
CA ILE A 9 4.70 81.56 19.27
C ILE A 9 3.85 82.85 19.30
N CYS A 10 2.57 82.74 18.92
CA CYS A 10 1.35 82.63 19.77
C CYS A 10 0.89 84.00 20.32
N CYS A 11 -0.38 84.39 20.40
CA CYS A 11 -1.66 83.68 20.52
C CYS A 11 -2.83 84.63 20.16
N LEU A 12 -3.89 84.08 19.54
CA LEU A 12 -5.34 84.31 19.72
C LEU A 12 -5.95 85.73 19.76
N LEU A 13 -6.93 85.99 18.88
CA LEU A 13 -8.38 86.05 19.22
C LEU A 13 -9.30 86.29 17.98
N LEU A 14 -10.29 85.38 17.84
CA LEU A 14 -11.62 85.35 17.16
C LEU A 14 -12.10 86.58 16.33
N SER A 15 -12.70 86.45 15.14
CA SER A 15 -14.03 85.83 14.88
C SER A 15 -14.51 85.91 13.40
N TRP A 16 -15.28 84.90 12.95
CA TRP A 16 -16.32 84.84 11.87
C TRP A 16 -15.85 84.82 10.39
N SER A 17 -16.36 84.02 9.43
CA SER A 17 -17.61 83.24 9.28
C SER A 17 -17.45 82.10 8.24
N LEU A 18 -18.06 80.94 8.51
CA LEU A 18 -18.72 79.93 7.64
C LEU A 18 -18.10 79.55 6.27
N VAL A 19 -17.74 78.26 6.10
CA VAL A 19 -18.37 77.28 5.16
C VAL A 19 -17.68 75.89 5.30
N SER A 20 -18.53 74.88 5.54
CA SER A 20 -18.40 73.41 5.58
C SER A 20 -17.03 72.74 5.80
N CYS A 21 -16.92 72.04 6.94
CA CYS A 21 -15.96 70.96 7.18
C CYS A 21 -16.10 69.84 6.14
N SER A 22 -15.02 69.48 5.44
CA SER A 22 -14.84 68.13 4.92
C SER A 22 -14.11 67.30 5.99
N SER A 23 -14.83 66.46 6.71
CA SER A 23 -14.21 65.34 7.42
C SER A 23 -13.83 64.30 6.36
N GLY A 24 -12.53 64.19 6.07
CA GLY A 24 -12.00 63.04 5.36
C GLY A 24 -12.11 61.84 6.30
N GLU A 25 -13.13 61.01 6.08
CA GLU A 25 -13.12 59.63 6.53
C GLU A 25 -12.18 58.89 5.56
N GLU A 26 -11.02 58.45 6.06
CA GLU A 26 -10.30 57.35 5.43
C GLU A 26 -11.22 56.14 5.54
N GLU A 27 -11.78 55.72 4.41
CA GLU A 27 -12.59 54.52 4.28
C GLU A 27 -11.70 53.32 4.62
N GLU A 28 -11.74 52.88 5.88
CA GLU A 28 -11.10 51.66 6.34
C GLU A 28 -11.70 50.52 5.52
N ALA A 29 -10.94 49.98 4.56
CA ALA A 29 -11.41 48.90 3.70
C ALA A 29 -11.87 47.74 4.59
N ALA A 30 -13.18 47.55 4.71
CA ALA A 30 -13.77 46.55 5.58
C ALA A 30 -13.17 45.18 5.27
N THR A 31 -12.39 44.63 6.20
CA THR A 31 -11.81 43.29 6.03
C THR A 31 -12.95 42.28 6.03
N ASP A 32 -12.98 41.39 5.03
CA ASP A 32 -14.00 40.36 4.96
C ASP A 32 -14.04 39.55 6.28
N PRO A 33 -15.24 39.32 6.84
CA PRO A 33 -15.37 38.59 8.10
C PRO A 33 -15.04 37.11 7.92
N ASP A 34 -14.55 36.47 8.99
CA ASP A 34 -14.31 35.04 8.99
C ASP A 34 -15.59 34.28 8.66
N THR A 35 -15.51 33.42 7.65
CA THR A 35 -16.64 32.65 7.15
C THR A 35 -16.18 31.21 6.98
N PRO A 36 -16.10 30.44 8.09
CA PRO A 36 -15.62 29.07 8.05
C PRO A 36 -16.66 28.17 7.38
N VAL A 37 -16.17 27.26 6.55
CA VAL A 37 -16.98 26.27 5.82
C VAL A 37 -16.40 24.90 6.12
N ASP A 38 -17.10 24.12 6.95
CA ASP A 38 -16.71 22.77 7.33
C ASP A 38 -17.58 21.75 6.59
N ILE A 39 -16.94 20.92 5.77
CA ILE A 39 -17.60 19.83 5.05
C ILE A 39 -17.16 18.50 5.63
N THR A 40 -18.11 17.67 6.07
CA THR A 40 -17.83 16.31 6.54
C THR A 40 -18.08 15.32 5.41
N LEU A 41 -17.00 14.74 4.89
CA LEU A 41 -17.04 13.74 3.83
C LEU A 41 -17.42 12.38 4.41
N LYS A 42 -18.45 11.76 3.82
CA LYS A 42 -18.98 10.47 4.25
C LYS A 42 -19.13 9.51 3.08
N SER A 43 -18.95 8.21 3.31
CA SER A 43 -19.31 7.18 2.34
C SER A 43 -20.83 7.02 2.27
N ALA A 44 -21.33 6.23 1.31
CA ALA A 44 -22.73 5.82 1.26
C ALA A 44 -23.18 5.06 2.53
N SER A 45 -22.25 4.44 3.27
CA SER A 45 -22.48 3.79 4.56
C SER A 45 -22.33 4.72 5.78
N ASN A 46 -22.27 6.04 5.56
CA ASN A 46 -22.12 7.07 6.60
C ASN A 46 -20.79 7.02 7.37
N ALA A 47 -19.78 6.32 6.87
CA ALA A 47 -18.43 6.28 7.45
C ALA A 47 -17.60 7.51 7.02
N PRO A 48 -16.74 8.07 7.88
CA PRO A 48 -15.92 9.23 7.54
C PRO A 48 -14.89 8.89 6.44
N VAL A 49 -14.73 9.80 5.47
CA VAL A 49 -13.76 9.64 4.37
C VAL A 49 -12.55 10.55 4.61
N ALA A 50 -11.46 9.97 5.10
CA ALA A 50 -10.21 10.67 5.40
C ALA A 50 -9.26 10.77 4.19
N ASN A 51 -8.37 11.76 4.21
CA ASN A 51 -7.34 12.00 3.19
C ASN A 51 -7.89 12.22 1.76
N ALA A 52 -9.17 12.56 1.63
CA ALA A 52 -9.77 12.95 0.35
C ALA A 52 -9.52 14.45 0.11
N THR A 53 -9.20 14.80 -1.13
CA THR A 53 -9.02 16.21 -1.52
C THR A 53 -10.34 16.79 -2.03
N ALA A 54 -10.81 17.85 -1.37
CA ALA A 54 -11.98 18.61 -1.75
C ALA A 54 -11.56 19.98 -2.31
N TYR A 55 -12.29 20.44 -3.32
CA TYR A 55 -12.07 21.68 -4.03
C TYR A 55 -13.33 22.54 -3.97
N LEU A 56 -13.14 23.85 -3.84
CA LEU A 56 -14.22 24.82 -3.81
C LEU A 56 -14.27 25.59 -5.15
N PHE A 57 -15.43 25.62 -5.80
CA PHE A 57 -15.64 26.24 -7.11
C PHE A 57 -16.78 27.26 -7.09
N ARG A 58 -16.79 28.18 -8.06
CA ARG A 58 -17.91 29.13 -8.28
C ARG A 58 -19.12 28.48 -8.93
N ALA A 59 -18.93 27.42 -9.71
CA ALA A 59 -19.96 26.74 -10.48
C ALA A 59 -19.86 25.21 -10.27
N PRO A 60 -20.93 24.44 -10.56
CA PRO A 60 -20.88 22.99 -10.47
C PRO A 60 -19.79 22.43 -11.40
N SER A 61 -18.91 21.59 -10.87
CA SER A 61 -17.89 20.86 -11.65
C SER A 61 -18.49 19.66 -12.42
N THR A 62 -19.62 19.84 -13.11
CA THR A 62 -20.27 18.75 -13.86
C THR A 62 -19.87 18.67 -15.34
N GLU A 63 -19.24 19.71 -15.88
CA GLU A 63 -18.74 19.75 -17.26
C GLU A 63 -17.26 19.33 -17.36
N ALA A 64 -16.81 18.88 -18.55
CA ALA A 64 -15.45 18.33 -18.76
C ALA A 64 -14.30 19.31 -18.43
N ASN A 65 -14.56 20.61 -18.55
CA ASN A 65 -13.70 21.74 -18.18
C ASN A 65 -13.80 22.13 -16.69
N GLY A 66 -14.89 21.76 -16.00
CA GLY A 66 -15.13 22.08 -14.59
C GLY A 66 -14.33 21.21 -13.61
N ARG A 67 -13.82 20.05 -14.07
CA ARG A 67 -13.03 19.10 -13.26
C ARG A 67 -11.57 19.51 -13.08
N ASN A 68 -11.20 20.72 -13.52
CA ASN A 68 -9.82 21.17 -13.49
C ASN A 68 -9.47 21.80 -12.11
N PRO A 69 -8.59 21.19 -11.31
CA PRO A 69 -8.17 21.74 -10.01
C PRO A 69 -7.58 23.15 -10.09
N THR A 70 -7.05 23.57 -11.25
CA THR A 70 -6.49 24.92 -11.41
C THR A 70 -7.55 26.02 -11.41
N LEU A 71 -8.83 25.67 -11.56
CA LEU A 71 -9.95 26.61 -11.50
C LEU A 71 -10.58 26.71 -10.09
N ALA A 72 -10.07 25.94 -9.12
CA ALA A 72 -10.59 25.95 -7.76
C ALA A 72 -10.20 27.24 -7.03
N LEU A 73 -11.15 27.79 -6.27
CA LEU A 73 -10.97 28.93 -5.37
C LEU A 73 -10.13 28.56 -4.14
N ALA A 74 -10.30 27.32 -3.68
CA ALA A 74 -9.59 26.78 -2.53
C ALA A 74 -9.53 25.25 -2.63
N LYS A 75 -8.59 24.65 -1.92
CA LYS A 75 -8.45 23.20 -1.76
C LYS A 75 -8.22 22.85 -0.31
N GLY A 76 -8.69 21.68 0.11
CA GLY A 76 -8.46 21.13 1.43
C GLY A 76 -8.42 19.61 1.40
N THR A 77 -7.81 19.02 2.41
CA THR A 77 -7.75 17.56 2.59
C THR A 77 -8.52 17.19 3.84
N SER A 78 -9.37 16.16 3.76
CA SER A 78 -10.15 15.72 4.91
C SER A 78 -9.26 15.04 5.97
N ASN A 79 -9.55 15.32 7.24
CA ASN A 79 -8.88 14.70 8.37
C ASN A 79 -9.43 13.28 8.68
N ALA A 80 -8.98 12.67 9.79
CA ALA A 80 -9.43 11.33 10.21
C ALA A 80 -10.95 11.22 10.48
N SER A 81 -11.63 12.33 10.84
CA SER A 81 -13.09 12.36 11.01
C SER A 81 -13.83 12.70 9.72
N GLY A 82 -13.14 12.75 8.58
CA GLY A 82 -13.70 13.10 7.28
C GLY A 82 -13.94 14.60 7.08
N MET A 83 -13.51 15.45 8.02
CA MET A 83 -13.78 16.89 7.97
C MET A 83 -12.72 17.62 7.14
N VAL A 84 -13.17 18.46 6.20
CA VAL A 84 -12.37 19.42 5.46
C VAL A 84 -12.89 20.83 5.72
N SER A 85 -12.00 21.76 6.07
CA SER A 85 -12.36 23.13 6.45
C SER A 85 -11.79 24.15 5.46
N PHE A 86 -12.61 25.12 5.08
CA PHE A 86 -12.24 26.29 4.29
C PHE A 86 -12.58 27.56 5.07
N ASN A 87 -11.97 28.70 4.72
CA ASN A 87 -12.41 30.02 5.19
C ASN A 87 -12.56 30.96 4.00
N LEU A 88 -13.79 31.44 3.77
CA LEU A 88 -14.10 32.26 2.58
C LEU A 88 -13.51 33.67 2.65
N LYS A 89 -13.03 34.11 3.82
CA LYS A 89 -12.26 35.35 3.96
C LYS A 89 -11.05 35.41 3.02
N ASN A 90 -10.48 34.23 2.69
CA ASN A 90 -9.30 34.12 1.83
C ASN A 90 -9.65 34.04 0.34
N VAL A 91 -10.93 34.13 -0.03
CA VAL A 91 -11.39 34.02 -1.41
C VAL A 91 -11.77 35.40 -1.95
N PRO A 92 -11.00 35.98 -2.86
CA PRO A 92 -11.23 37.34 -3.34
C PRO A 92 -12.52 37.45 -4.17
N SER A 93 -13.13 38.63 -4.12
CA SER A 93 -14.28 38.99 -4.98
C SER A 93 -15.47 38.03 -4.84
N LEU A 94 -15.78 37.62 -3.60
CA LEU A 94 -17.04 36.95 -3.29
C LEU A 94 -18.12 37.98 -2.91
N PRO A 95 -19.35 37.86 -3.43
CA PRO A 95 -20.48 38.65 -2.95
C PRO A 95 -20.79 38.36 -1.48
N ALA A 96 -21.56 39.24 -0.84
CA ALA A 96 -21.94 39.13 0.58
C ALA A 96 -22.67 37.82 0.91
N SER A 97 -23.43 37.29 -0.04
CA SER A 97 -23.99 35.94 -0.01
C SER A 97 -24.00 35.33 -1.40
N GLY A 98 -24.08 34.01 -1.48
CA GLY A 98 -24.13 33.30 -2.75
C GLY A 98 -24.07 31.80 -2.60
N THR A 99 -23.89 31.11 -3.72
CA THR A 99 -23.71 29.66 -3.78
C THR A 99 -22.33 29.35 -4.35
N LEU A 100 -21.59 28.48 -3.67
CA LEU A 100 -20.37 27.85 -4.16
C LEU A 100 -20.61 26.35 -4.31
N HIS A 101 -19.66 25.63 -4.87
CA HIS A 101 -19.73 24.18 -5.00
C HIS A 101 -18.48 23.54 -4.40
N VAL A 102 -18.68 22.57 -3.50
CA VAL A 102 -17.62 21.66 -3.08
C VAL A 102 -17.64 20.44 -3.97
N THR A 103 -16.49 20.04 -4.48
CA THR A 103 -16.32 18.84 -5.30
C THR A 103 -15.10 18.05 -4.81
N VAL A 104 -15.29 16.76 -4.60
CA VAL A 104 -14.21 15.82 -4.24
C VAL A 104 -13.75 15.13 -5.51
N LEU A 105 -12.46 15.24 -5.80
CA LEU A 105 -11.84 14.68 -7.01
C LEU A 105 -10.80 13.62 -6.62
N THR A 106 -10.59 12.62 -7.46
CA THR A 106 -9.52 11.62 -7.33
C THR A 106 -8.86 11.33 -8.68
N GLY A 107 -7.70 10.68 -8.64
CA GLY A 107 -6.98 10.23 -9.84
C GLY A 107 -6.36 11.37 -10.66
N THR A 108 -5.63 10.99 -11.71
CA THR A 108 -5.03 11.94 -12.66
C THR A 108 -6.03 12.47 -13.69
N ASP A 109 -7.19 11.81 -13.81
CA ASP A 109 -8.31 12.18 -14.68
C ASP A 109 -9.35 13.08 -14.00
N ASN A 110 -9.12 13.43 -12.71
CA ASN A 110 -10.02 14.23 -11.89
C ASN A 110 -11.44 13.64 -11.83
N THR A 111 -11.54 12.33 -11.58
CA THR A 111 -12.82 11.65 -11.34
C THR A 111 -13.55 12.27 -10.16
N VAL A 112 -14.81 12.65 -10.35
CA VAL A 112 -15.67 13.24 -9.32
C VAL A 112 -16.21 12.16 -8.40
N LEU A 113 -15.84 12.22 -7.12
CA LEU A 113 -16.38 11.32 -6.08
C LEU A 113 -17.66 11.85 -5.46
N GLY A 114 -17.87 13.16 -5.45
CA GLY A 114 -19.10 13.78 -4.98
C GLY A 114 -19.03 15.29 -5.11
N SER A 115 -20.18 15.92 -5.31
CA SER A 115 -20.28 17.37 -5.45
C SER A 115 -21.58 17.87 -4.85
N ALA A 116 -21.54 19.00 -4.15
CA ALA A 116 -22.74 19.64 -3.62
C ALA A 116 -22.62 21.17 -3.64
N PRO A 117 -23.75 21.89 -3.81
CA PRO A 117 -23.79 23.32 -3.57
C PRO A 117 -23.63 23.62 -2.07
N ILE A 118 -23.05 24.78 -1.77
CA ILE A 118 -22.88 25.37 -0.45
C ILE A 118 -23.40 26.80 -0.55
N ASN A 119 -24.49 27.09 0.17
CA ASN A 119 -24.98 28.46 0.32
C ASN A 119 -24.23 29.14 1.47
N TYR A 120 -23.72 30.34 1.23
CA TYR A 120 -22.96 31.09 2.22
C TYR A 120 -23.47 32.52 2.35
N THR A 121 -23.26 33.08 3.54
CA THR A 121 -23.36 34.51 3.84
C THR A 121 -22.09 34.87 4.61
N LYS A 122 -21.38 35.92 4.20
CA LYS A 122 -20.14 36.35 4.85
C LYS A 122 -20.37 36.60 6.34
N GLY A 123 -19.48 36.07 7.18
CA GLY A 123 -19.54 36.14 8.64
C GLY A 123 -20.36 35.04 9.30
N GLN A 124 -20.98 34.13 8.52
CA GLN A 124 -21.75 33.00 9.06
C GLN A 124 -21.03 31.67 8.79
N PRO A 125 -20.89 30.79 9.80
CA PRO A 125 -20.30 29.47 9.59
C PRO A 125 -21.22 28.58 8.76
N VAL A 126 -20.65 27.77 7.87
CA VAL A 126 -21.38 26.75 7.12
C VAL A 126 -20.89 25.36 7.52
N LYS A 127 -21.81 24.45 7.80
CA LYS A 127 -21.52 23.05 8.10
C LYS A 127 -22.41 22.15 7.25
N GLN A 128 -21.82 21.20 6.53
CA GLN A 128 -22.57 20.33 5.64
C GLN A 128 -21.92 18.95 5.52
N ASP A 129 -22.74 17.92 5.44
CA ASP A 129 -22.27 16.57 5.08
C ASP A 129 -22.25 16.43 3.55
N LEU A 130 -21.22 15.79 3.03
CA LEU A 130 -21.14 15.40 1.63
C LEU A 130 -20.92 13.90 1.54
N VAL A 131 -21.93 13.20 1.02
CA VAL A 131 -21.78 11.79 0.65
C VAL A 131 -20.96 11.71 -0.63
N VAL A 132 -19.85 10.99 -0.59
CA VAL A 132 -18.99 10.73 -1.73
C VAL A 132 -19.04 9.24 -2.09
N THR A 133 -19.09 8.97 -3.39
CA THR A 133 -18.79 7.68 -3.97
C THR A 133 -17.30 7.47 -3.86
N VAL A 134 -16.84 6.88 -2.76
CA VAL A 134 -15.49 6.30 -2.73
C VAL A 134 -15.50 5.17 -3.76
N PRO A 135 -14.59 5.15 -4.74
CA PRO A 135 -14.46 4.01 -5.63
C PRO A 135 -14.16 2.80 -4.74
N THR A 136 -15.19 2.00 -4.49
CA THR A 136 -15.02 0.67 -3.95
C THR A 136 -14.44 -0.14 -5.08
N SER A 137 -13.13 -0.03 -5.27
CA SER A 137 -12.35 -1.10 -5.88
C SER A 137 -12.41 -2.31 -4.95
N THR A 138 -13.60 -2.86 -4.74
CA THR A 138 -13.80 -4.24 -4.31
C THR A 138 -13.95 -5.03 -5.59
N THR A 139 -12.85 -5.15 -6.33
CA THR A 139 -12.76 -6.23 -7.31
C THR A 139 -12.83 -7.52 -6.51
N SER A 140 -13.99 -8.15 -6.47
CA SER A 140 -14.08 -9.55 -6.05
C SER A 140 -13.17 -10.35 -6.96
N TYR A 141 -12.36 -11.23 -6.39
CA TYR A 141 -11.62 -12.20 -7.20
C TYR A 141 -12.58 -13.06 -8.01
N ALA A 142 -12.12 -13.53 -9.17
CA ALA A 142 -12.90 -14.45 -10.00
C ALA A 142 -13.14 -15.79 -9.28
N HIS A 143 -12.29 -16.13 -8.30
CA HIS A 143 -12.34 -17.37 -7.54
C HIS A 143 -12.25 -17.11 -6.02
N GLY A 144 -12.87 -18.02 -5.25
CA GLY A 144 -12.82 -17.99 -3.78
C GLY A 144 -13.88 -17.11 -3.10
N PHE A 145 -13.77 -17.02 -1.78
CA PHE A 145 -14.67 -16.31 -0.89
C PHE A 145 -13.94 -15.11 -0.26
N MET A 146 -14.58 -13.94 -0.25
CA MET A 146 -14.09 -12.80 0.52
C MET A 146 -14.73 -12.79 1.91
N PRO A 147 -13.98 -12.51 2.99
CA PRO A 147 -14.56 -12.36 4.31
C PRO A 147 -15.52 -11.15 4.35
N THR A 148 -16.71 -11.35 4.91
CA THR A 148 -17.66 -10.26 5.17
C THR A 148 -17.35 -9.48 6.45
N THR A 149 -16.32 -9.89 7.18
CA THR A 149 -15.91 -9.36 8.50
C THR A 149 -14.77 -8.35 8.40
N LEU A 150 -14.23 -8.12 7.21
CA LEU A 150 -13.16 -7.17 6.93
C LEU A 150 -13.61 -6.21 5.82
N THR A 151 -13.16 -4.96 5.87
CA THR A 151 -13.56 -3.95 4.89
C THR A 151 -12.36 -3.28 4.22
N PRO A 152 -12.51 -2.80 2.97
CA PRO A 152 -11.52 -1.97 2.29
C PRO A 152 -11.04 -0.76 3.12
N GLU A 153 -11.92 -0.16 3.93
CA GLU A 153 -11.61 0.98 4.79
C GLU A 153 -10.65 0.58 5.91
N LEU A 154 -10.85 -0.58 6.54
CA LEU A 154 -9.91 -1.13 7.51
C LEU A 154 -8.55 -1.37 6.85
N ALA A 155 -8.52 -1.97 5.66
CA ALA A 155 -7.28 -2.20 4.92
C ALA A 155 -6.52 -0.89 4.66
N MET A 156 -7.18 0.17 4.19
CA MET A 156 -6.55 1.47 3.96
C MET A 156 -6.14 2.18 5.26
N SER A 157 -6.93 2.05 6.33
CA SER A 157 -6.56 2.58 7.64
C SER A 157 -5.26 1.95 8.15
N GLU A 158 -5.13 0.63 8.01
CA GLU A 158 -3.92 -0.11 8.40
C GLU A 158 -2.74 0.19 7.46
N TYR A 159 -2.97 0.45 6.16
CA TYR A 159 -1.94 0.99 5.26
C TYR A 159 -1.42 2.35 5.73
N ASN A 160 -2.30 3.27 6.09
CA ASN A 160 -1.89 4.59 6.58
C ASN A 160 -1.08 4.47 7.89
N ARG A 161 -1.49 3.57 8.79
CA ARG A 161 -0.76 3.26 10.02
C ARG A 161 0.60 2.61 9.74
N TRP A 162 0.67 1.70 8.78
CA TRP A 162 1.92 1.11 8.30
C TRP A 162 2.84 2.20 7.74
N LYS A 163 2.34 3.07 6.86
CA LYS A 163 3.12 4.14 6.23
C LYS A 163 3.75 5.06 7.27
N THR A 164 3.00 5.48 8.29
CA THR A 164 3.52 6.39 9.33
C THR A 164 4.48 5.74 10.31
N THR A 165 4.52 4.41 10.41
CA THR A 165 5.34 3.70 11.39
C THR A 165 6.52 2.96 10.77
N GLN A 166 6.42 2.56 9.49
CA GLN A 166 7.41 1.70 8.84
C GLN A 166 8.22 2.42 7.76
N VAL A 167 7.67 3.49 7.16
CA VAL A 167 8.33 4.24 6.08
C VAL A 167 9.06 5.43 6.66
N VAL A 168 10.36 5.52 6.39
CA VAL A 168 11.22 6.59 6.91
C VAL A 168 12.02 7.24 5.78
N ALA A 169 12.29 8.54 5.90
CA ALA A 169 13.11 9.27 4.94
C ALA A 169 14.55 8.73 4.91
N CYS A 170 15.14 8.68 3.72
CA CYS A 170 16.55 8.38 3.53
C CYS A 170 17.07 9.11 2.30
N ASN A 171 17.86 10.16 2.52
CA ASN A 171 18.33 11.07 1.46
C ASN A 171 17.14 11.59 0.61
N ASP A 172 17.18 11.43 -0.71
CA ASP A 172 16.11 11.80 -1.65
C ASP A 172 15.04 10.72 -1.84
N GLY A 173 15.16 9.59 -1.13
CA GLY A 173 14.25 8.44 -1.17
C GLY A 173 13.54 8.16 0.16
N LEU A 174 12.81 7.05 0.16
CA LEU A 174 12.15 6.49 1.34
C LEU A 174 12.61 5.05 1.53
N ARG A 175 12.85 4.63 2.77
CA ARG A 175 13.20 3.25 3.10
C ARG A 175 12.22 2.66 4.08
N LEU A 176 12.21 1.34 4.19
CA LEU A 176 11.40 0.61 5.16
C LEU A 176 12.28 0.15 6.31
N ILE A 177 11.80 0.27 7.55
CA ILE A 177 12.51 -0.29 8.69
C ILE A 177 12.37 -1.82 8.74
N SER A 178 13.35 -2.47 9.35
CA SER A 178 13.27 -3.87 9.76
C SER A 178 13.25 -4.00 11.29
N GLU A 179 13.57 -5.18 11.82
CA GLU A 179 13.71 -5.42 13.26
C GLU A 179 14.65 -4.40 13.91
N ASN A 180 15.83 -4.22 13.32
CA ASN A 180 16.66 -3.06 13.60
C ASN A 180 16.13 -1.86 12.78
N PRO A 181 15.66 -0.76 13.41
CA PRO A 181 15.10 0.36 12.68
C PRO A 181 16.10 1.10 11.78
N GLN A 182 17.41 0.94 12.00
CA GLN A 182 18.46 1.50 11.15
C GLN A 182 18.78 0.62 9.93
N GLU A 183 18.31 -0.63 9.93
CA GLU A 183 18.44 -1.59 8.84
C GLU A 183 17.19 -1.57 7.95
N THR A 184 17.41 -1.82 6.66
CA THR A 184 16.38 -2.11 5.67
C THR A 184 16.76 -3.38 4.95
N LYS A 185 15.83 -4.34 4.89
CA LYS A 185 15.98 -5.56 4.09
C LYS A 185 15.25 -5.41 2.77
N VAL A 186 15.74 -6.06 1.70
CA VAL A 186 15.07 -6.04 0.38
C VAL A 186 13.64 -6.61 0.46
N GLU A 187 13.40 -7.57 1.36
CA GLU A 187 12.05 -8.06 1.69
C GLU A 187 11.11 -6.92 2.12
N ALA A 188 11.55 -6.07 3.05
CA ALA A 188 10.76 -4.92 3.52
C ALA A 188 10.47 -3.95 2.37
N VAL A 189 11.44 -3.75 1.47
CA VAL A 189 11.30 -2.91 0.27
C VAL A 189 10.26 -3.50 -0.69
N GLY A 190 10.32 -4.80 -0.97
CA GLY A 190 9.32 -5.51 -1.77
C GLY A 190 7.90 -5.36 -1.22
N PHE A 191 7.73 -5.60 0.08
CA PHE A 191 6.44 -5.40 0.77
C PHE A 191 5.95 -3.95 0.63
N GLY A 192 6.82 -2.98 0.89
CA GLY A 192 6.45 -1.57 0.81
C GLY A 192 6.08 -1.10 -0.59
N MET A 193 6.78 -1.58 -1.63
CA MET A 193 6.45 -1.26 -3.02
C MET A 193 5.13 -1.89 -3.44
N LEU A 194 4.85 -3.15 -3.07
CA LEU A 194 3.57 -3.79 -3.32
C LEU A 194 2.42 -3.00 -2.68
N LEU A 195 2.55 -2.66 -1.39
CA LEU A 195 1.55 -1.91 -0.65
C LEU A 195 1.29 -0.53 -1.27
N ALA A 196 2.35 0.23 -1.57
CA ALA A 196 2.23 1.56 -2.15
C ALA A 196 1.62 1.53 -3.57
N ALA A 197 1.95 0.53 -4.39
CA ALA A 197 1.39 0.36 -5.73
C ALA A 197 -0.13 0.11 -5.67
N TYR A 198 -0.58 -0.86 -4.87
CA TYR A 198 -2.00 -1.18 -4.73
C TYR A 198 -2.81 -0.11 -3.97
N ALA A 199 -2.15 0.65 -3.08
CA ALA A 199 -2.73 1.84 -2.46
C ALA A 199 -2.80 3.06 -3.42
N GLN A 200 -2.22 2.95 -4.62
CA GLN A 200 -2.04 4.03 -5.58
C GLN A 200 -1.32 5.26 -5.00
N ASP A 201 -0.38 5.03 -4.09
CA ASP A 201 0.41 6.07 -3.42
C ASP A 201 1.73 6.31 -4.15
N LYS A 202 1.65 7.06 -5.26
CA LYS A 202 2.79 7.28 -6.16
C LYS A 202 4.01 7.89 -5.47
N ALA A 203 3.79 8.85 -4.56
CA ALA A 203 4.89 9.54 -3.88
C ALA A 203 5.69 8.58 -2.99
N THR A 204 4.99 7.71 -2.25
CA THR A 204 5.66 6.68 -1.45
C THR A 204 6.31 5.62 -2.32
N PHE A 205 5.63 5.16 -3.37
CA PHE A 205 6.17 4.19 -4.31
C PHE A 205 7.47 4.67 -4.95
N ASP A 206 7.47 5.87 -5.54
CA ASP A 206 8.64 6.44 -6.21
C ASP A 206 9.79 6.68 -5.22
N GLY A 207 9.48 7.08 -3.98
CA GLY A 207 10.48 7.23 -2.92
C GLY A 207 11.17 5.91 -2.56
N ILE A 208 10.39 4.84 -2.39
CA ILE A 208 10.92 3.50 -2.11
C ILE A 208 11.70 2.95 -3.30
N HIS A 209 11.19 3.14 -4.52
CA HIS A 209 11.87 2.71 -5.74
C HIS A 209 13.22 3.41 -5.95
N ARG A 210 13.33 4.72 -5.66
CA ARG A 210 14.62 5.43 -5.67
C ARG A 210 15.60 4.82 -4.66
N PHE A 211 15.13 4.50 -3.45
CA PHE A 211 15.97 3.84 -2.45
C PHE A 211 16.44 2.46 -2.93
N TYR A 212 15.55 1.62 -3.46
CA TYR A 212 15.90 0.31 -4.04
C TYR A 212 17.02 0.44 -5.09
N ASN A 213 16.86 1.36 -6.04
CA ASN A 213 17.86 1.60 -7.09
C ASN A 213 19.19 2.11 -6.52
N SER A 214 19.18 2.94 -5.47
CA SER A 214 20.39 3.42 -4.81
C SER A 214 21.21 2.32 -4.10
N LYS A 215 20.60 1.15 -3.88
CA LYS A 215 21.16 0.02 -3.11
C LYS A 215 21.42 -1.21 -3.96
N ARG A 216 21.34 -1.09 -5.29
CA ARG A 216 21.77 -2.17 -6.20
C ARG A 216 23.28 -2.32 -6.17
N THR A 217 23.76 -3.57 -6.18
CA THR A 217 25.19 -3.88 -6.14
C THR A 217 25.60 -4.87 -7.24
N PRO A 218 26.83 -4.79 -7.76
CA PRO A 218 27.36 -5.82 -8.66
C PRO A 218 27.35 -7.23 -8.04
N GLU A 219 27.63 -7.34 -6.74
CA GLU A 219 27.63 -8.60 -5.99
C GLU A 219 26.23 -9.26 -5.99
N ALA A 220 25.17 -8.46 -5.91
CA ALA A 220 23.77 -8.89 -6.06
C ALA A 220 23.34 -9.07 -7.54
N GLY A 221 24.27 -9.07 -8.50
CA GLY A 221 23.92 -9.18 -9.92
C GLY A 221 23.19 -7.94 -10.46
N ASN A 222 23.35 -6.79 -9.81
CA ASN A 222 22.60 -5.55 -10.03
C ASN A 222 21.13 -5.59 -9.57
N MET A 223 20.77 -6.55 -8.71
CA MET A 223 19.62 -6.46 -7.81
C MET A 223 20.00 -5.67 -6.54
N MET A 224 19.03 -5.40 -5.67
CA MET A 224 19.29 -4.72 -4.40
C MET A 224 20.04 -5.63 -3.43
N ALA A 225 21.02 -5.06 -2.71
CA ALA A 225 21.66 -5.71 -1.57
C ALA A 225 20.63 -6.05 -0.48
N TRP A 226 20.70 -7.28 0.06
CA TRP A 226 19.64 -7.86 0.86
C TRP A 226 19.48 -7.18 2.21
N SER A 227 20.56 -6.63 2.78
CA SER A 227 20.56 -5.91 4.05
C SER A 227 21.45 -4.68 3.98
N VAL A 228 20.84 -3.51 4.23
CA VAL A 228 21.47 -2.21 4.08
C VAL A 228 21.10 -1.27 5.21
N THR A 229 21.87 -0.19 5.37
CA THR A 229 21.44 0.98 6.13
C THR A 229 21.13 2.12 5.15
N CYS A 230 20.65 3.25 5.65
CA CYS A 230 20.44 4.43 4.79
C CYS A 230 21.72 4.82 4.02
N ASN A 231 22.89 4.72 4.66
CA ASN A 231 24.17 5.19 4.10
C ASN A 231 25.20 4.09 3.78
N GLY A 232 24.86 2.82 4.00
CA GLY A 232 25.82 1.72 3.78
C GLY A 232 25.15 0.39 3.48
N TYR A 233 25.98 -0.65 3.44
CA TYR A 233 25.60 -2.03 3.18
C TYR A 233 26.02 -2.87 4.39
N LEU A 234 25.11 -3.71 4.89
CA LEU A 234 25.44 -4.70 5.92
C LEU A 234 25.82 -6.02 5.25
N ASP A 235 25.15 -6.35 4.15
CA ASP A 235 25.53 -7.42 3.24
C ASP A 235 25.05 -7.09 1.83
N LYS A 236 25.94 -7.31 0.86
CA LYS A 236 25.79 -6.89 -0.53
C LYS A 236 25.18 -7.94 -1.45
N GLY A 237 24.98 -9.19 -1.02
CA GLY A 237 24.27 -10.20 -1.81
C GLY A 237 22.79 -9.86 -1.94
N SER A 238 22.04 -10.48 -2.86
CA SER A 238 20.58 -10.32 -2.97
C SER A 238 19.80 -11.33 -2.13
N ALA A 239 18.50 -11.08 -1.94
CA ALA A 239 17.52 -12.08 -1.51
C ALA A 239 16.35 -12.07 -2.51
N THR A 240 16.07 -13.26 -3.08
CA THR A 240 15.26 -13.38 -4.29
C THR A 240 13.81 -12.95 -4.11
N ASP A 241 13.19 -13.20 -2.95
CA ASP A 241 11.80 -12.82 -2.68
C ASP A 241 11.56 -11.32 -2.78
N GLY A 242 12.45 -10.51 -2.20
CA GLY A 242 12.35 -9.06 -2.25
C GLY A 242 12.41 -8.53 -3.69
N ASP A 243 13.31 -9.04 -4.51
CA ASP A 243 13.44 -8.62 -5.92
C ASP A 243 12.25 -9.07 -6.78
N ILE A 244 11.67 -10.25 -6.51
CA ILE A 244 10.43 -10.72 -7.14
C ILE A 244 9.26 -9.78 -6.80
N ASP A 245 9.13 -9.38 -5.53
CA ASP A 245 8.09 -8.46 -5.09
C ASP A 245 8.27 -7.06 -5.69
N VAL A 246 9.50 -6.55 -5.78
CA VAL A 246 9.79 -5.26 -6.42
C VAL A 246 9.44 -5.30 -7.90
N ALA A 247 9.85 -6.35 -8.63
CA ALA A 247 9.52 -6.51 -10.04
C ALA A 247 8.01 -6.55 -10.26
N PHE A 248 7.28 -7.30 -9.42
CA PHE A 248 5.83 -7.36 -9.51
C PHE A 248 5.16 -6.02 -9.17
N ALA A 249 5.61 -5.33 -8.13
CA ALA A 249 5.10 -4.01 -7.76
C ALA A 249 5.29 -2.97 -8.87
N LEU A 250 6.40 -3.03 -9.61
CA LEU A 250 6.63 -2.20 -10.80
C LEU A 250 5.66 -2.50 -11.95
N ILE A 251 5.25 -3.77 -12.13
CA ILE A 251 4.19 -4.12 -13.09
C ILE A 251 2.86 -3.51 -12.67
N VAL A 252 2.48 -3.59 -11.39
CA VAL A 252 1.27 -2.94 -10.87
C VAL A 252 1.35 -1.42 -11.08
N ALA A 253 2.47 -0.80 -10.72
CA ALA A 253 2.70 0.63 -10.92
C ALA A 253 2.58 1.07 -12.39
N SER A 254 2.98 0.21 -13.34
CA SER A 254 2.84 0.52 -14.77
C SER A 254 1.38 0.72 -15.21
N LYS A 255 0.44 0.02 -14.55
CA LYS A 255 -1.00 0.14 -14.80
C LYS A 255 -1.57 1.46 -14.28
N HIS A 256 -0.90 2.10 -13.34
CA HIS A 256 -1.35 3.36 -12.75
C HIS A 256 -0.65 4.59 -13.33
N TRP A 257 0.65 4.47 -13.60
CA TRP A 257 1.51 5.64 -13.79
C TRP A 257 2.39 5.58 -15.04
N GLY A 258 2.27 4.54 -15.88
CA GLY A 258 2.84 4.50 -17.23
C GLY A 258 3.93 3.44 -17.46
N GLU A 259 4.32 3.30 -18.72
CA GLU A 259 5.12 2.17 -19.23
C GLU A 259 6.57 2.12 -18.71
N SER A 260 7.12 3.23 -18.23
CA SER A 260 8.50 3.26 -17.70
C SER A 260 8.70 2.31 -16.51
N TYR A 261 7.65 2.09 -15.70
CA TYR A 261 7.69 1.14 -14.60
C TYR A 261 7.75 -0.31 -15.11
N LEU A 262 7.07 -0.63 -16.21
CA LEU A 262 7.14 -1.96 -16.83
C LEU A 262 8.53 -2.23 -17.41
N THR A 263 9.18 -1.21 -17.97
CA THR A 263 10.57 -1.30 -18.43
C THR A 263 11.50 -1.66 -17.27
N ALA A 264 11.40 -0.95 -16.14
CA ALA A 264 12.19 -1.25 -14.94
C ALA A 264 11.90 -2.66 -14.37
N ALA A 265 10.65 -3.12 -14.40
CA ALA A 265 10.29 -4.47 -14.00
C ALA A 265 10.99 -5.53 -14.86
N LYS A 266 10.96 -5.36 -16.18
CA LYS A 266 11.59 -6.29 -17.15
C LYS A 266 13.11 -6.39 -16.96
N GLU A 267 13.76 -5.29 -16.59
CA GLU A 267 15.19 -5.29 -16.26
C GLU A 267 15.50 -6.18 -15.05
N ILE A 268 14.73 -6.07 -13.97
CA ILE A 268 14.89 -6.91 -12.78
C ILE A 268 14.58 -8.37 -13.12
N LEU A 269 13.48 -8.64 -13.83
CA LEU A 269 13.10 -10.00 -14.22
C LEU A 269 14.17 -10.69 -15.08
N LYS A 270 14.82 -9.94 -15.98
CA LYS A 270 15.95 -10.46 -16.76
C LYS A 270 17.09 -10.92 -15.84
N VAL A 271 17.46 -10.10 -14.85
CA VAL A 271 18.50 -10.45 -13.87
C VAL A 271 18.09 -11.66 -13.03
N VAL A 272 16.87 -11.68 -12.50
CA VAL A 272 16.34 -12.80 -11.71
C VAL A 272 16.45 -14.11 -12.50
N LYS A 273 15.97 -14.10 -13.76
CA LYS A 273 16.07 -15.27 -14.65
C LYS A 273 17.52 -15.72 -14.83
N GLU A 274 18.43 -14.80 -15.15
CA GLU A 274 19.83 -15.13 -15.45
C GLU A 274 20.63 -15.57 -14.22
N LYS A 275 20.27 -15.08 -13.02
CA LYS A 275 21.10 -15.20 -11.82
C LYS A 275 20.57 -16.16 -10.78
N VAL A 276 19.25 -16.36 -10.67
CA VAL A 276 18.65 -17.14 -9.57
C VAL A 276 17.60 -18.16 -10.00
N VAL A 277 17.25 -18.26 -11.29
CA VAL A 277 16.46 -19.41 -11.76
C VAL A 277 17.41 -20.58 -12.04
N VAL A 278 17.27 -21.67 -11.29
CA VAL A 278 18.20 -22.81 -11.29
C VAL A 278 17.48 -24.08 -11.77
N PRO A 279 18.02 -24.79 -12.78
CA PRO A 279 17.49 -26.10 -13.16
C PRO A 279 17.85 -27.16 -12.12
N CYS A 280 16.87 -27.99 -11.75
CA CYS A 280 16.98 -29.01 -10.73
C CYS A 280 16.30 -30.32 -11.14
N ASN A 281 16.57 -31.37 -10.37
CA ASN A 281 15.78 -32.59 -10.37
C ASN A 281 15.03 -32.70 -9.03
N SER A 282 13.73 -32.98 -9.09
CA SER A 282 12.91 -33.33 -7.93
C SER A 282 12.26 -34.67 -8.19
N ASN A 283 12.69 -35.70 -7.46
CA ASN A 283 12.12 -37.06 -7.52
C ASN A 283 11.97 -37.58 -8.96
N GLY A 284 13.00 -37.39 -9.81
CA GLY A 284 13.02 -37.84 -11.19
C GLY A 284 12.42 -36.86 -12.21
N LYS A 285 11.82 -35.75 -11.79
CA LYS A 285 11.29 -34.69 -12.67
C LYS A 285 12.31 -33.57 -12.83
N SER A 286 12.54 -33.13 -14.07
CA SER A 286 13.31 -31.90 -14.34
C SER A 286 12.44 -30.69 -14.08
N ILE A 287 12.89 -29.79 -13.22
CA ILE A 287 12.14 -28.61 -12.78
C ILE A 287 13.07 -27.38 -12.73
N TYR A 288 12.49 -26.19 -12.72
CA TYR A 288 13.16 -24.95 -12.34
C TYR A 288 12.77 -24.55 -10.92
N VAL A 289 13.74 -24.00 -10.18
CA VAL A 289 13.53 -23.46 -8.84
C VAL A 289 14.18 -22.09 -8.71
N LEU A 290 13.77 -21.32 -7.70
CA LEU A 290 14.49 -20.13 -7.29
C LEU A 290 15.63 -20.48 -6.32
N GLY A 291 16.84 -20.06 -6.67
CA GLY A 291 17.91 -19.84 -5.72
C GLY A 291 17.49 -18.77 -4.70
N PRO A 292 17.80 -18.94 -3.42
CA PRO A 292 17.45 -17.97 -2.38
C PRO A 292 18.04 -16.57 -2.55
N GLY A 293 19.17 -16.46 -3.25
CA GLY A 293 19.80 -15.18 -3.54
C GLY A 293 21.05 -15.34 -4.38
N TYR A 294 21.71 -14.22 -4.65
CA TYR A 294 22.91 -14.16 -5.48
C TYR A 294 23.98 -13.29 -4.80
N ASN A 295 25.19 -13.82 -4.68
CA ASN A 295 26.37 -13.06 -4.24
C ASN A 295 27.57 -13.45 -5.09
N ASN A 296 27.70 -12.83 -6.27
CA ASN A 296 28.59 -13.22 -7.38
C ASN A 296 28.31 -14.62 -7.97
N VAL A 297 27.66 -15.50 -7.21
CA VAL A 297 27.15 -16.81 -7.59
C VAL A 297 25.79 -17.02 -6.92
N ALA A 298 24.90 -17.75 -7.60
CA ALA A 298 23.66 -18.22 -6.97
C ALA A 298 24.01 -19.19 -5.85
N TRP A 299 23.41 -19.03 -4.67
CA TRP A 299 23.55 -20.00 -3.59
C TRP A 299 22.24 -20.78 -3.44
N GLY A 300 22.26 -21.93 -2.75
CA GLY A 300 21.09 -22.79 -2.57
C GLY A 300 20.66 -23.50 -3.86
N GLY A 301 19.38 -23.42 -4.22
CA GLY A 301 18.79 -24.12 -5.36
C GLY A 301 18.34 -25.52 -4.98
N CYS A 302 18.74 -26.55 -5.74
CA CYS A 302 18.21 -27.91 -5.60
C CYS A 302 18.39 -28.52 -4.21
N ASN A 303 19.48 -28.16 -3.53
CA ASN A 303 19.81 -28.69 -2.21
C ASN A 303 19.24 -27.84 -1.07
N MET A 304 18.71 -26.64 -1.37
CA MET A 304 18.17 -25.73 -0.38
C MET A 304 17.50 -24.53 -1.06
N LEU A 305 16.20 -24.42 -0.89
CA LEU A 305 15.35 -23.34 -1.37
C LEU A 305 14.28 -23.04 -0.32
N ASP A 306 13.62 -21.91 -0.52
CA ASP A 306 12.44 -21.54 0.26
C ASP A 306 11.20 -21.51 -0.65
N LEU A 307 10.15 -22.24 -0.25
CA LEU A 307 8.94 -22.35 -1.06
C LEU A 307 8.19 -21.01 -1.15
N MET A 308 8.19 -20.24 -0.08
CA MET A 308 7.48 -18.95 -0.02
C MET A 308 8.12 -17.87 -0.90
N TYR A 309 9.34 -18.09 -1.43
CA TYR A 309 9.91 -17.24 -2.47
C TYR A 309 9.22 -17.46 -3.82
N HIS A 310 8.48 -18.56 -3.96
CA HIS A 310 7.70 -18.87 -5.15
C HIS A 310 6.30 -18.30 -5.03
N THR A 311 5.95 -17.40 -5.96
CA THR A 311 4.60 -16.83 -6.08
C THR A 311 4.05 -17.14 -7.48
N PRO A 312 3.45 -18.32 -7.71
CA PRO A 312 3.05 -18.78 -9.05
C PRO A 312 2.18 -17.78 -9.80
N ALA A 313 1.28 -17.08 -9.10
CA ALA A 313 0.45 -16.03 -9.68
C ALA A 313 1.28 -14.88 -10.30
N PHE A 314 2.37 -14.48 -9.63
CA PHE A 314 3.27 -13.45 -10.14
C PHE A 314 4.04 -13.97 -11.34
N PHE A 315 4.48 -15.22 -11.32
CA PHE A 315 5.20 -15.83 -12.42
C PHE A 315 4.35 -15.92 -13.69
N ARG A 316 3.04 -16.22 -13.58
CA ARG A 316 2.12 -16.15 -14.74
C ARG A 316 1.99 -14.74 -15.30
N VAL A 317 2.00 -13.71 -14.44
CA VAL A 317 2.05 -12.31 -14.87
C VAL A 317 3.39 -12.01 -15.55
N PHE A 318 4.51 -12.47 -15.00
CA PHE A 318 5.83 -12.32 -15.59
C PHE A 318 5.92 -12.96 -16.98
N ALA A 319 5.37 -14.16 -17.15
CA ALA A 319 5.30 -14.82 -18.45
C ALA A 319 4.60 -13.95 -19.49
N THR A 320 3.46 -13.34 -19.12
CA THR A 320 2.69 -12.48 -20.00
C THR A 320 3.46 -11.22 -20.39
N VAL A 321 4.03 -10.50 -19.41
CA VAL A 321 4.67 -9.22 -19.70
C VAL A 321 6.03 -9.35 -20.37
N THR A 322 6.76 -10.45 -20.12
CA THR A 322 8.08 -10.71 -20.72
C THR A 322 7.98 -11.49 -22.04
N GLY A 323 6.89 -12.22 -22.28
CA GLY A 323 6.78 -13.18 -23.38
C GLY A 323 7.61 -14.46 -23.17
N ASP A 324 8.17 -14.67 -21.97
CA ASP A 324 9.08 -15.77 -21.67
C ASP A 324 8.37 -16.89 -20.89
N ASN A 325 8.26 -18.07 -21.51
CA ASN A 325 7.53 -19.19 -20.94
C ASN A 325 8.23 -19.83 -19.73
N ILE A 326 9.50 -19.51 -19.46
CA ILE A 326 10.18 -20.03 -18.27
C ILE A 326 9.42 -19.71 -16.97
N TRP A 327 8.73 -18.57 -16.93
CA TRP A 327 7.96 -18.16 -15.76
C TRP A 327 6.71 -19.02 -15.55
N ASN A 328 6.02 -19.41 -16.63
CA ASN A 328 4.93 -20.38 -16.52
C ASN A 328 5.45 -21.73 -16.03
N GLN A 329 6.60 -22.15 -16.53
CA GLN A 329 7.22 -23.40 -16.09
C GLN A 329 7.61 -23.35 -14.60
N LEU A 330 8.21 -22.25 -14.14
CA LEU A 330 8.51 -22.02 -12.73
C LEU A 330 7.24 -22.01 -11.85
N ALA A 331 6.13 -21.43 -12.35
CA ALA A 331 4.83 -21.46 -11.67
C ALA A 331 4.33 -22.90 -11.49
N ASP A 332 4.42 -23.72 -12.53
CA ASP A 332 3.94 -25.10 -12.49
C ASP A 332 4.87 -26.00 -11.66
N ASP A 333 6.19 -25.79 -11.76
CA ASP A 333 7.23 -26.49 -10.99
C ASP A 333 7.17 -26.19 -9.50
N THR A 334 6.66 -25.01 -9.12
CA THR A 334 6.37 -24.67 -7.71
C THR A 334 5.43 -25.71 -7.09
N TYR A 335 4.47 -26.25 -7.84
CA TYR A 335 3.56 -27.28 -7.32
C TYR A 335 4.22 -28.67 -7.23
N THR A 336 5.27 -28.94 -8.00
CA THR A 336 6.11 -30.13 -7.81
C THR A 336 6.89 -30.02 -6.50
N LEU A 337 7.44 -28.84 -6.20
CA LEU A 337 8.11 -28.57 -4.91
C LEU A 337 7.14 -28.68 -3.73
N LEU A 338 5.95 -28.10 -3.87
CA LEU A 338 4.91 -28.15 -2.85
C LEU A 338 4.49 -29.60 -2.53
N GLU A 339 4.25 -30.41 -3.57
CA GLU A 339 3.89 -31.82 -3.41
C GLU A 339 4.99 -32.61 -2.71
N ALA A 340 6.25 -32.26 -2.93
CA ALA A 340 7.39 -32.95 -2.33
C ALA A 340 7.53 -32.72 -0.81
N SER A 341 7.12 -31.56 -0.27
CA SER A 341 7.31 -31.22 1.15
C SER A 341 6.06 -31.00 1.98
N ALA A 342 4.92 -30.71 1.36
CA ALA A 342 3.71 -30.44 2.12
C ALA A 342 3.29 -31.67 2.92
N HIS A 343 3.15 -31.50 4.23
CA HIS A 343 2.76 -32.60 5.10
C HIS A 343 1.35 -33.09 4.73
N PRO A 344 1.14 -34.41 4.59
CA PRO A 344 -0.06 -34.95 3.94
C PRO A 344 -1.37 -34.60 4.65
N THR A 345 -1.33 -34.47 5.97
CA THR A 345 -2.51 -34.18 6.82
C THR A 345 -2.74 -32.68 7.01
N THR A 346 -1.69 -31.94 7.36
CA THR A 346 -1.79 -30.53 7.76
C THR A 346 -1.63 -29.56 6.58
N GLY A 347 -0.97 -30.00 5.51
CA GLY A 347 -0.57 -29.15 4.39
C GLY A 347 0.60 -28.21 4.71
N LEU A 348 1.13 -28.22 5.94
CA LEU A 348 2.25 -27.36 6.32
C LEU A 348 3.50 -27.71 5.51
N VAL A 349 4.26 -26.67 5.16
CA VAL A 349 5.56 -26.75 4.47
C VAL A 349 6.66 -26.23 5.40
N PRO A 350 7.90 -26.71 5.28
CA PRO A 350 9.01 -26.16 6.05
C PRO A 350 9.40 -24.77 5.53
N ASP A 351 10.06 -23.99 6.39
CA ASP A 351 10.76 -22.75 5.97
C ASP A 351 11.74 -23.09 4.84
N TRP A 352 12.64 -24.04 5.08
CA TRP A 352 13.67 -24.39 4.11
C TRP A 352 13.61 -25.87 3.73
N GLN A 353 13.73 -26.15 2.43
CA GLN A 353 13.69 -27.50 1.88
C GLN A 353 14.68 -27.70 0.73
N THR A 354 15.02 -28.94 0.45
CA THR A 354 15.58 -29.37 -0.83
C THR A 354 14.47 -29.39 -1.90
N ALA A 355 14.83 -29.44 -3.18
CA ALA A 355 13.88 -29.64 -4.27
C ALA A 355 13.12 -30.98 -4.16
N ALA A 356 13.69 -31.98 -3.49
CA ALA A 356 13.05 -33.26 -3.23
C ALA A 356 12.14 -33.26 -1.98
N GLY A 357 12.00 -32.12 -1.29
CA GLY A 357 11.08 -31.93 -0.17
C GLY A 357 11.65 -32.27 1.21
N ALA A 358 12.90 -32.74 1.30
CA ALA A 358 13.58 -32.93 2.58
C ALA A 358 13.92 -31.57 3.24
N PRO A 359 13.94 -31.45 4.58
CA PRO A 359 14.41 -30.25 5.27
C PRO A 359 15.76 -29.74 4.76
N GLY A 360 15.93 -28.42 4.74
CA GLY A 360 17.20 -27.79 4.35
C GLY A 360 18.38 -28.23 5.22
N PRO A 361 19.62 -28.27 4.67
CA PRO A 361 20.80 -28.70 5.40
C PRO A 361 21.16 -27.76 6.57
N GLY A 362 21.92 -28.28 7.55
CA GLY A 362 22.54 -27.44 8.59
C GLY A 362 21.59 -26.85 9.63
N GLY A 363 20.43 -27.47 9.87
CA GLY A 363 19.43 -26.99 10.84
C GLY A 363 18.57 -25.83 10.34
N ARG A 364 18.57 -25.57 9.04
CA ARG A 364 17.73 -24.57 8.37
C ARG A 364 16.29 -25.10 8.34
N ALA A 365 15.62 -24.85 9.45
CA ALA A 365 14.22 -25.08 9.81
C ALA A 365 13.39 -26.02 8.90
N GLY A 366 13.39 -27.32 9.24
CA GLY A 366 12.46 -28.33 8.72
C GLY A 366 11.05 -28.25 9.31
N TYR A 367 10.62 -27.06 9.71
CA TYR A 367 9.35 -26.78 10.39
C TYR A 367 8.70 -25.53 9.78
N PHE A 368 7.42 -25.31 10.04
CA PHE A 368 6.68 -24.15 9.56
C PHE A 368 6.91 -22.96 10.49
N GLY A 369 7.71 -21.98 10.08
CA GLY A 369 8.12 -20.83 10.85
C GLY A 369 7.80 -19.49 10.18
N TYR A 370 8.60 -18.46 10.46
CA TYR A 370 8.38 -17.08 10.00
C TYR A 370 8.64 -16.90 8.50
N ASP A 371 9.33 -17.84 7.88
CA ASP A 371 9.54 -17.90 6.45
C ASP A 371 8.29 -18.52 5.77
N ALA A 372 7.95 -19.76 6.15
CA ALA A 372 6.83 -20.52 5.62
C ALA A 372 5.46 -19.92 5.92
N CYS A 373 5.30 -19.06 6.94
CA CYS A 373 4.02 -18.45 7.29
C CYS A 373 3.40 -17.62 6.14
N ARG A 374 4.22 -17.20 5.17
CA ARG A 374 3.79 -16.48 3.96
C ARG A 374 3.32 -17.41 2.84
N ALA A 375 3.74 -18.67 2.81
CA ALA A 375 3.40 -19.62 1.74
C ALA A 375 1.88 -19.76 1.52
N PRO A 376 1.03 -19.82 2.57
CA PRO A 376 -0.44 -19.80 2.41
C PRO A 376 -0.95 -18.63 1.57
N TRP A 377 -0.40 -17.43 1.74
CA TRP A 377 -0.76 -16.28 0.92
C TRP A 377 -0.22 -16.41 -0.51
N ARG A 378 1.09 -16.62 -0.66
CA ARG A 378 1.77 -16.65 -1.97
C ARG A 378 1.16 -17.65 -2.95
N LEU A 379 0.88 -18.87 -2.48
CA LEU A 379 0.36 -19.95 -3.31
C LEU A 379 -1.13 -19.79 -3.59
N THR A 380 -1.91 -19.29 -2.63
CA THR A 380 -3.36 -19.12 -2.80
C THR A 380 -3.70 -18.04 -3.83
N LEU A 381 -2.84 -17.03 -4.03
CA LEU A 381 -3.04 -16.04 -5.09
C LEU A 381 -3.25 -16.69 -6.47
N ASP A 382 -2.60 -17.83 -6.77
CA ASP A 382 -2.74 -18.48 -8.08
C ASP A 382 -4.12 -19.12 -8.25
N TYR A 383 -4.78 -19.53 -7.16
CA TYR A 383 -6.18 -19.90 -7.20
C TYR A 383 -7.07 -18.67 -7.38
N LEU A 384 -6.90 -17.65 -6.54
CA LEU A 384 -7.77 -16.46 -6.56
C LEU A 384 -7.77 -15.76 -7.93
N TRP A 385 -6.61 -15.71 -8.59
CA TRP A 385 -6.44 -15.01 -9.86
C TRP A 385 -6.65 -15.90 -11.08
N ASN A 386 -6.24 -17.17 -11.03
CA ASN A 386 -6.14 -18.02 -12.22
C ASN A 386 -6.92 -19.35 -12.10
N GLY A 387 -7.62 -19.59 -10.99
CA GLY A 387 -8.41 -20.81 -10.80
C GLY A 387 -7.58 -22.08 -10.70
N ASN A 388 -6.30 -21.98 -10.31
CA ASN A 388 -5.41 -23.13 -10.22
C ASN A 388 -5.90 -24.16 -9.19
N ALA A 389 -6.30 -25.35 -9.66
CA ALA A 389 -6.85 -26.41 -8.83
C ALA A 389 -5.85 -26.99 -7.81
N LYS A 390 -4.54 -27.00 -8.10
CA LYS A 390 -3.51 -27.46 -7.15
C LYS A 390 -3.35 -26.46 -6.01
N ALA A 391 -3.38 -25.16 -6.32
CA ALA A 391 -3.39 -24.10 -5.32
C ALA A 391 -4.63 -24.19 -4.42
N GLU A 392 -5.82 -24.35 -5.03
CA GLU A 392 -7.09 -24.49 -4.31
C GLU A 392 -7.07 -25.68 -3.34
N ALA A 393 -6.67 -26.86 -3.84
CA ALA A 393 -6.67 -28.08 -3.05
C ALA A 393 -5.73 -27.99 -1.85
N TRP A 394 -4.53 -27.41 -2.04
CA TRP A 394 -3.59 -27.19 -0.96
C TRP A 394 -4.08 -26.12 0.03
N ALA A 395 -4.57 -24.98 -0.47
CA ALA A 395 -5.09 -23.90 0.36
C ALA A 395 -6.25 -24.39 1.24
N LYS A 396 -7.18 -25.18 0.69
CA LYS A 396 -8.25 -25.85 1.45
C LYS A 396 -7.70 -26.75 2.54
N LYS A 397 -6.69 -27.58 2.24
CA LYS A 397 -6.07 -28.49 3.22
C LYS A 397 -5.47 -27.72 4.40
N VAL A 398 -4.62 -26.75 4.11
CA VAL A 398 -3.92 -26.00 5.16
C VAL A 398 -4.87 -25.12 5.97
N SER A 399 -5.87 -24.51 5.33
CA SER A 399 -6.87 -23.71 6.04
C SER A 399 -7.83 -24.57 6.86
N ASN A 400 -8.16 -25.79 6.44
CA ASN A 400 -8.97 -26.74 7.22
C ASN A 400 -8.25 -27.12 8.52
N TRP A 401 -6.98 -27.49 8.43
CA TRP A 401 -6.17 -27.80 9.60
C TRP A 401 -6.09 -26.59 10.56
N ALA A 402 -5.79 -25.39 10.05
CA ALA A 402 -5.70 -24.19 10.86
C ALA A 402 -7.06 -23.80 11.48
N SER A 403 -8.18 -24.01 10.76
CA SER A 403 -9.54 -23.77 11.27
C SER A 403 -9.91 -24.70 12.44
N GLN A 404 -9.44 -25.96 12.43
CA GLN A 404 -9.64 -26.92 13.54
C GLN A 404 -8.92 -26.47 14.82
N ILE A 405 -7.75 -25.83 14.70
CA ILE A 405 -7.06 -25.21 15.85
C ILE A 405 -7.85 -24.00 16.37
N GLY A 406 -8.47 -23.27 15.45
CA GLY A 406 -9.19 -22.02 15.72
C GLY A 406 -8.25 -20.81 15.57
N PRO A 407 -8.61 -19.76 14.81
CA PRO A 407 -7.70 -18.65 14.50
C PRO A 407 -7.05 -17.97 15.73
N ALA A 408 -7.80 -17.82 16.83
CA ALA A 408 -7.29 -17.23 18.08
C ALA A 408 -6.21 -18.08 18.78
N ASN A 409 -6.14 -19.38 18.48
CA ASN A 409 -5.20 -20.32 19.10
C ASN A 409 -3.96 -20.58 18.22
N ILE A 410 -3.88 -19.97 17.04
CA ILE A 410 -2.75 -20.12 16.14
C ILE A 410 -1.48 -19.56 16.81
N LYS A 411 -0.42 -20.35 16.74
CA LYS A 411 0.91 -20.06 17.27
C LYS A 411 1.86 -19.60 16.18
N ASP A 412 2.96 -18.98 16.59
CA ASP A 412 4.01 -18.48 15.72
C ASP A 412 5.07 -19.52 15.36
N GLY A 413 4.64 -20.77 15.10
CA GLY A 413 5.48 -21.83 14.58
C GLY A 413 4.99 -23.23 14.92
N TYR A 414 5.18 -24.17 13.99
CA TYR A 414 4.71 -25.55 14.10
C TYR A 414 5.69 -26.54 13.49
N GLU A 415 5.87 -27.69 14.13
CA GLU A 415 6.35 -28.88 13.43
C GLU A 415 5.36 -29.22 12.30
N LEU A 416 5.82 -29.84 11.21
CA LEU A 416 4.96 -30.07 10.04
C LEU A 416 3.75 -30.97 10.33
N ASN A 417 3.85 -31.84 11.35
CA ASN A 417 2.73 -32.65 11.83
C ASN A 417 1.67 -31.84 12.61
N GLY A 418 1.89 -30.55 12.85
CA GLY A 418 1.00 -29.64 13.55
C GLY A 418 1.28 -29.48 15.05
N THR A 419 2.34 -30.10 15.60
CA THR A 419 2.75 -29.84 16.98
C THR A 419 3.26 -28.40 17.10
N PRO A 420 2.73 -27.57 18.03
CA PRO A 420 3.22 -26.21 18.21
C PRO A 420 4.69 -26.16 18.64
N ARG A 421 5.48 -25.29 18.01
CA ARG A 421 6.82 -24.89 18.46
C ARG A 421 6.84 -23.46 18.99
N GLY A 422 6.06 -22.60 18.36
CA GLY A 422 5.90 -21.21 18.76
C GLY A 422 5.26 -21.10 20.14
N THR A 423 5.82 -20.25 20.99
CA THR A 423 5.28 -19.97 22.32
C THR A 423 4.29 -18.80 22.29
N TYR A 424 4.32 -17.98 21.24
CA TYR A 424 3.47 -16.81 21.08
C TYR A 424 2.40 -17.05 20.01
N GLY A 425 1.38 -16.19 19.96
CA GLY A 425 0.29 -16.26 19.01
C GLY A 425 -0.34 -14.88 18.85
N GLY A 426 -1.45 -14.79 18.11
CA GLY A 426 -2.18 -13.52 17.97
C GLY A 426 -1.41 -12.47 17.18
N ASN A 427 -0.74 -12.88 16.09
CA ASN A 427 -0.10 -11.97 15.15
C ASN A 427 -0.58 -12.22 13.72
N SER A 428 -0.54 -11.17 12.89
CA SER A 428 -1.01 -11.30 11.51
C SER A 428 -0.09 -12.14 10.63
N ALA A 429 1.20 -12.29 10.95
CA ALA A 429 2.15 -13.03 10.12
C ALA A 429 1.71 -14.48 9.90
N PHE A 430 1.22 -15.15 10.96
CA PHE A 430 0.72 -16.52 10.88
C PHE A 430 -0.79 -16.57 10.58
N ILE A 431 -1.61 -15.83 11.33
CA ILE A 431 -3.07 -15.89 11.17
C ILE A 431 -3.49 -15.44 9.77
N GLY A 432 -2.87 -14.39 9.24
CA GLY A 432 -3.27 -13.78 7.98
C GLY A 432 -2.92 -14.63 6.76
N GLY A 433 -1.81 -15.37 6.77
CA GLY A 433 -1.51 -16.36 5.72
C GLY A 433 -2.61 -17.41 5.63
N PHE A 434 -2.99 -18.01 6.76
CA PHE A 434 -4.10 -18.98 6.81
C PHE A 434 -5.46 -18.34 6.48
N ALA A 435 -5.67 -17.06 6.84
CA ALA A 435 -6.86 -16.33 6.45
C ALA A 435 -6.99 -16.20 4.93
N VAL A 436 -5.88 -15.93 4.22
CA VAL A 436 -5.87 -15.92 2.76
C VAL A 436 -6.14 -17.33 2.22
N ALA A 437 -5.50 -18.37 2.75
CA ALA A 437 -5.79 -19.75 2.33
C ALA A 437 -7.27 -20.12 2.51
N ALA A 438 -7.91 -19.64 3.59
CA ALA A 438 -9.33 -19.84 3.86
C ALA A 438 -10.26 -19.22 2.81
N MET A 439 -9.79 -18.26 2.00
CA MET A 439 -10.53 -17.75 0.84
C MET A 439 -10.80 -18.85 -0.20
N SER A 440 -9.99 -19.92 -0.22
CA SER A 440 -10.24 -21.08 -1.09
C SER A 440 -11.25 -22.07 -0.52
N ASN A 441 -11.72 -21.88 0.71
CA ASN A 441 -12.41 -22.93 1.46
C ASN A 441 -13.93 -22.77 1.47
N SER A 442 -14.46 -21.94 2.37
CA SER A 442 -15.89 -21.67 2.51
C SER A 442 -16.09 -20.28 3.12
N GLN A 443 -17.28 -19.70 2.91
CA GLN A 443 -17.63 -18.41 3.52
C GLN A 443 -17.51 -18.43 5.05
N THR A 444 -17.94 -19.53 5.68
CA THR A 444 -17.86 -19.70 7.14
C THR A 444 -16.42 -19.68 7.62
N THR A 445 -15.53 -20.44 6.97
CA THR A 445 -14.11 -20.54 7.34
C THR A 445 -13.42 -19.19 7.16
N VAL A 446 -13.57 -18.53 6.01
CA VAL A 446 -12.92 -17.22 5.78
C VAL A 446 -13.44 -16.15 6.74
N ASN A 447 -14.74 -16.16 7.10
CA ASN A 447 -15.30 -15.25 8.09
C ASN A 447 -14.75 -15.50 9.50
N GLN A 448 -14.50 -16.76 9.87
CA GLN A 448 -13.88 -17.13 11.15
C GLN A 448 -12.49 -16.49 11.28
N PHE A 449 -11.65 -16.61 10.25
CA PHE A 449 -10.34 -15.98 10.21
C PHE A 449 -10.41 -14.46 10.13
N GLY A 450 -11.30 -13.91 9.29
CA GLY A 450 -11.48 -12.47 9.15
C GLY A 450 -11.90 -11.80 10.46
N THR A 451 -12.74 -12.46 11.27
CA THR A 451 -13.14 -11.99 12.60
C THR A 451 -11.93 -11.85 13.53
N GLU A 452 -10.99 -12.80 13.47
CA GLU A 452 -9.78 -12.74 14.29
C GLU A 452 -8.82 -11.66 13.77
N MET A 453 -8.59 -11.59 12.45
CA MET A 453 -7.76 -10.57 11.81
C MET A 453 -8.21 -9.13 12.15
N ALA A 454 -9.51 -8.90 12.31
CA ALA A 454 -10.07 -7.60 12.67
C ALA A 454 -9.61 -7.11 14.06
N LYS A 455 -9.37 -8.04 15.00
CA LYS A 455 -8.96 -7.73 16.38
C LYS A 455 -7.48 -7.36 16.48
N LEU A 456 -6.65 -7.89 15.60
CA LEU A 456 -5.19 -7.73 15.66
C LEU A 456 -4.76 -6.28 15.40
N LYS A 457 -3.65 -5.88 16.02
CA LYS A 457 -3.04 -4.54 15.95
C LYS A 457 -1.52 -4.66 15.98
N ASP A 458 -0.95 -5.28 14.94
CA ASP A 458 0.48 -5.55 14.87
C ASP A 458 1.33 -4.27 14.81
N THR A 459 2.44 -4.25 15.55
CA THR A 459 3.39 -3.13 15.59
C THR A 459 4.80 -3.54 15.15
N TYR A 460 5.18 -4.80 15.35
CA TYR A 460 6.46 -5.34 14.88
C TYR A 460 6.52 -5.32 13.36
N TRP A 461 7.66 -4.90 12.79
CA TRP A 461 7.83 -4.60 11.36
C TRP A 461 7.30 -5.72 10.46
N PHE A 462 7.69 -6.98 10.72
CA PHE A 462 7.28 -8.11 9.88
C PHE A 462 5.78 -8.34 9.95
N ASN A 463 5.22 -8.28 11.17
CA ASN A 463 3.80 -8.56 11.41
C ASN A 463 2.91 -7.45 10.84
N ILE A 464 3.30 -6.18 10.91
CA ILE A 464 2.52 -5.08 10.33
C ILE A 464 2.63 -5.05 8.79
N ASN A 465 3.78 -5.36 8.20
CA ASN A 465 3.91 -5.47 6.74
C ASN A 465 2.99 -6.59 6.20
N THR A 466 3.11 -7.79 6.76
CA THR A 466 2.28 -8.94 6.38
C THR A 466 0.79 -8.69 6.66
N ARG A 467 0.44 -8.04 7.78
CA ARG A 467 -0.95 -7.64 8.07
C ARG A 467 -1.58 -6.86 6.92
N VAL A 468 -0.93 -5.80 6.45
CA VAL A 468 -1.53 -4.94 5.42
C VAL A 468 -1.60 -5.68 4.09
N LEU A 469 -0.59 -6.47 3.73
CA LEU A 469 -0.61 -7.31 2.52
C LEU A 469 -1.78 -8.30 2.54
N TYR A 470 -2.00 -8.96 3.68
CA TYR A 470 -3.11 -9.89 3.85
C TYR A 470 -4.46 -9.17 3.86
N LEU A 471 -4.59 -8.01 4.52
CA LEU A 471 -5.82 -7.22 4.47
C LEU A 471 -6.14 -6.73 3.06
N PHE A 472 -5.13 -6.31 2.28
CA PHE A 472 -5.32 -5.93 0.88
C PHE A 472 -5.81 -7.13 0.07
N THR A 473 -5.25 -8.31 0.32
CA THR A 473 -5.70 -9.54 -0.33
C THR A 473 -7.14 -9.87 0.07
N LEU A 474 -7.43 -9.96 1.37
CA LEU A 474 -8.74 -10.32 1.94
C LEU A 474 -9.87 -9.33 1.58
N THR A 475 -9.54 -8.11 1.17
CA THR A 475 -10.53 -7.08 0.80
C THR A 475 -10.60 -6.81 -0.71
N GLY A 476 -9.96 -7.66 -1.53
CA GLY A 476 -10.00 -7.56 -3.00
C GLY A 476 -9.15 -6.41 -3.59
N LYS A 477 -8.32 -5.76 -2.77
CA LYS A 477 -7.41 -4.69 -3.22
C LYS A 477 -6.14 -5.23 -3.88
N PHE A 478 -5.74 -6.46 -3.58
CA PHE A 478 -4.56 -7.12 -4.16
C PHE A 478 -4.95 -7.91 -5.42
N TYR A 479 -5.44 -7.21 -6.44
CA TYR A 479 -6.01 -7.79 -7.66
C TYR A 479 -4.94 -8.17 -8.71
N ASN A 480 -5.28 -9.06 -9.66
CA ASN A 480 -4.40 -9.35 -10.79
C ASN A 480 -4.26 -8.11 -11.71
N PRO A 481 -3.05 -7.54 -11.88
CA PRO A 481 -2.86 -6.32 -12.69
C PRO A 481 -3.08 -6.52 -14.20
N LEU A 482 -3.22 -7.75 -14.67
CA LEU A 482 -3.57 -8.04 -16.07
C LEU A 482 -5.07 -8.09 -16.34
N ALA A 483 -5.90 -8.11 -15.29
CA ALA A 483 -7.36 -8.18 -15.40
C ALA A 483 -8.03 -6.79 -15.40
N GLN A 484 -7.26 -5.71 -15.35
CA GLN A 484 -7.74 -4.31 -15.37
C GLN A 484 -7.49 -3.63 -16.71
#